data_AF-A0A517YE74-F1
#
_entry.id   AF-A0A517YE74-F1
#
_cell.length_a   1.000
_cell.length_b   1.000
_cell.length_c   1.000
_cell.angle_alpha   90.00
_cell.angle_beta   90.00
_cell.angle_gamma   90.00
#
_symmetry.space_group_name_H-M   'P 1'
#
loop_
_entity.id
_entity.type
_entity.pdbx_description
1 polymer ?
#
loop_
_entity_poly.entity_id
_entity_poly.type
_entity_poly.pdbx_seq_one_letter_code
_entity_poly.pdbx_strand_id
1 'polypeptide(L)'
;MDSSELTLEQIEVLLEQELASLGRYAQLAKRMRERGFPGDDELVRFVERARAASQDLRMWLHYRYGELKYRQSSLKMCPPAVNPSSGEPTE
;
A
#
# COMPACT_ATOMS: atom_id res chain seq x y z
N MET A 1 -12.53 8.14 9.99
CA MET A 1 -11.89 6.89 9.55
C MET A 1 -10.50 6.89 10.10
N ASP A 2 -10.21 6.02 11.05
CA ASP A 2 -8.88 5.89 11.61
C ASP A 2 -8.00 5.17 10.56
N SER A 3 -6.91 5.81 10.12
CA SER A 3 -6.02 5.29 9.06
C SER A 3 -5.29 4.00 9.46
N SER A 4 -5.51 3.50 10.67
CA SER A 4 -4.83 2.38 11.29
C SER A 4 -5.32 1.01 10.80
N GLU A 5 -6.48 0.90 10.15
CA GLU A 5 -7.08 -0.41 9.82
C GLU A 5 -7.45 -0.55 8.32
N LEU A 6 -6.48 -0.37 7.43
CA LEU A 6 -6.64 -0.86 6.06
C LEU A 6 -6.50 -2.39 6.01
N THR A 7 -7.43 -3.07 5.33
CA THR A 7 -7.32 -4.51 5.04
C THR A 7 -6.33 -4.78 3.90
N LEU A 8 -5.87 -6.02 3.74
CA LEU A 8 -5.00 -6.40 2.62
C LEU A 8 -5.63 -6.09 1.26
N GLU A 9 -6.91 -6.43 1.08
CA GLU A 9 -7.67 -6.18 -0.15
C GLU A 9 -7.78 -4.67 -0.45
N GLN A 10 -8.03 -3.85 0.58
CA GLN A 10 -8.07 -2.40 0.42
C GLN A 10 -6.70 -1.85 0.00
N ILE A 11 -5.61 -2.37 0.54
CA ILE A 11 -4.26 -1.95 0.15
C ILE A 11 -3.94 -2.36 -1.29
N GLU A 12 -4.35 -3.55 -1.73
CA GLU A 12 -4.17 -3.99 -3.12
C GLU A 12 -4.88 -3.05 -4.10
N VAL A 13 -6.15 -2.73 -3.82
CA VAL A 13 -6.93 -1.78 -4.63
C VAL A 13 -6.25 -0.40 -4.66
N LEU A 14 -5.78 0.10 -3.53
CA LEU A 14 -5.09 1.40 -3.46
C LEU A 14 -3.75 1.37 -4.22
N LEU A 15 -2.99 0.27 -4.16
CA LEU A 15 -1.74 0.10 -4.91
C LEU A 15 -1.98 0.13 -6.43
N GLU A 16 -3.02 -0.52 -6.91
CA GLU A 16 -3.41 -0.49 -8.33
C GLU A 16 -3.81 0.92 -8.77
N GLN A 17 -4.60 1.61 -7.95
CA GLN A 17 -5.01 2.99 -8.20
C GLN A 17 -3.81 3.94 -8.27
N GLU A 18 -2.85 3.82 -7.35
CA GLU A 18 -1.65 4.65 -7.34
C GLU A 18 -0.73 4.37 -8.52
N LEU A 19 -0.60 3.11 -8.97
CA LEU A 19 0.15 2.79 -10.18
C LEU A 19 -0.45 3.49 -11.41
N ALA A 20 -1.77 3.50 -11.52
CA ALA A 20 -2.46 4.23 -12.59
C ALA A 20 -2.27 5.76 -12.47
N SER A 21 -2.32 6.31 -11.26
CA SER A 21 -2.07 7.74 -11.00
C SER A 21 -0.65 8.15 -11.40
N LEU A 22 0.37 7.38 -11.02
CA LEU A 22 1.77 7.62 -11.41
C LEU A 22 1.94 7.66 -12.93
N GLY A 23 1.32 6.71 -13.64
CA GLY A 23 1.31 6.69 -15.10
C GLY A 23 0.69 7.95 -15.70
N ARG A 24 -0.47 8.37 -15.18
CA ARG A 24 -1.16 9.60 -15.63
C ARG A 24 -0.31 10.84 -15.40
N TYR A 25 0.27 11.02 -14.22
CA TYR A 25 1.12 12.18 -13.93
C TYR A 25 2.40 12.19 -14.78
N ALA A 26 3.03 11.03 -15.01
CA ALA A 26 4.19 10.94 -15.88
C ALA A 26 3.87 11.32 -17.34
N GLN A 27 2.74 10.83 -17.87
CA GLN A 27 2.27 11.20 -19.21
C GLN A 27 1.90 12.67 -19.30
N LEU A 28 1.24 13.22 -18.28
CA LEU A 28 0.87 14.63 -18.24
C LEU A 28 2.12 15.52 -18.22
N ALA A 29 3.09 15.24 -17.34
CA ALA A 29 4.35 15.97 -17.29
C ALA A 29 5.11 15.91 -18.63
N LYS A 30 5.12 14.74 -19.29
CA LYS A 30 5.71 14.58 -20.62
C LYS A 30 5.02 15.51 -21.64
N ARG A 31 3.69 15.50 -21.72
CA ARG A 31 2.92 16.36 -22.64
C ARG A 31 3.13 17.85 -22.37
N MET A 32 3.27 18.25 -21.10
CA MET A 32 3.54 19.65 -20.74
C MET A 32 4.91 20.09 -21.26
N ARG A 33 5.95 19.25 -21.09
CA ARG A 33 7.28 19.53 -21.66
C ARG A 33 7.25 19.61 -23.19
N GLU A 34 6.56 18.67 -23.84
CA GLU A 34 6.44 18.66 -25.32
C GLU A 34 5.69 19.89 -25.86
N ARG A 35 4.80 20.48 -25.06
CA ARG A 35 4.10 21.73 -25.39
C ARG A 35 4.87 23.00 -25.01
N GLY A 36 6.08 22.87 -24.47
CA GLY A 36 6.93 24.00 -24.11
C GLY A 36 6.51 24.72 -22.82
N PHE A 37 5.80 24.05 -21.91
CA PHE A 37 5.52 24.64 -20.60
C PHE A 37 6.84 24.87 -19.85
N PRO A 38 7.04 26.08 -19.29
CA PRO A 38 8.24 26.38 -18.55
C PRO A 38 8.29 25.57 -17.24
N GLY A 39 9.49 25.20 -16.78
CA GLY A 39 9.66 24.32 -15.62
C GLY A 39 9.26 24.96 -14.28
N ASP A 40 9.23 26.28 -14.22
CA ASP A 40 8.78 27.06 -13.06
C ASP A 40 7.27 27.37 -13.09
N ASP A 41 6.57 26.97 -14.14
CA ASP A 41 5.11 27.06 -14.24
C ASP A 41 4.45 26.34 -13.06
N GLU A 42 3.49 27.00 -12.41
CA GLU A 42 2.84 26.48 -11.21
C GLU A 42 2.11 25.17 -11.46
N LEU A 43 1.55 24.98 -12.66
CA LEU A 43 0.87 23.75 -13.04
C LEU A 43 1.87 22.61 -13.24
N VAL A 44 3.04 22.87 -13.84
CA VAL A 44 4.11 21.88 -13.96
C VAL A 44 4.57 21.44 -12.57
N ARG A 45 4.86 22.40 -11.69
CA ARG A 45 5.28 22.12 -10.30
C ARG A 45 4.20 21.37 -9.52
N PHE A 46 2.93 21.68 -9.75
CA PHE A 46 1.82 20.94 -9.14
C PHE A 46 1.79 19.48 -9.59
N VAL A 47 1.93 19.21 -10.90
CA VAL A 47 1.94 17.85 -11.44
C VAL A 47 3.13 17.05 -10.91
N GLU A 48 4.31 17.67 -10.79
CA GLU A 48 5.50 17.02 -10.22
C GLU A 48 5.31 16.70 -8.73
N ARG A 49 4.74 17.62 -7.95
CA ARG A 49 4.41 17.36 -6.54
C ARG A 49 3.38 16.24 -6.39
N ALA A 50 2.34 16.22 -7.23
CA ALA A 50 1.33 15.17 -7.21
C ALA A 50 1.95 13.80 -7.55
N ARG A 51 2.84 13.75 -8.54
CA ARG A 51 3.59 12.53 -8.86
C ARG A 51 4.45 12.05 -7.70
N ALA A 52 5.16 12.95 -7.02
CA ALA A 52 5.98 12.62 -5.86
C ALA A 52 5.11 12.08 -4.71
N ALA A 53 3.99 12.75 -4.39
CA ALA A 53 3.07 12.30 -3.35
C ALA A 53 2.47 10.91 -3.65
N SER A 54 2.10 10.63 -4.90
CA SER A 54 1.65 9.29 -5.32
C SER A 54 2.75 8.22 -5.15
N GLN A 55 4.01 8.58 -5.42
CA GLN A 55 5.13 7.66 -5.23
C GLN A 55 5.35 7.36 -3.74
N ASP A 56 5.28 8.37 -2.89
CA ASP A 56 5.43 8.23 -1.44
C ASP A 56 4.29 7.40 -0.85
N LEU A 57 3.05 7.66 -1.25
CA LEU A 57 1.88 6.88 -0.84
C LEU A 57 2.01 5.42 -1.28
N ARG A 58 2.44 5.15 -2.51
CA ARG A 58 2.68 3.80 -3.00
C ARG A 58 3.73 3.07 -2.16
N MET A 59 4.83 3.73 -1.81
CA MET A 59 5.85 3.13 -0.94
C MET A 59 5.31 2.81 0.45
N TRP A 60 4.55 3.73 1.04
CA TRP A 60 3.91 3.51 2.33
C TRP A 60 2.94 2.31 2.30
N LEU A 61 2.08 2.24 1.28
CA LEU A 61 1.16 1.11 1.07
C LEU A 61 1.91 -0.21 0.89
N HIS A 62 3.02 -0.21 0.14
CA HIS A 62 3.83 -1.41 -0.08
C HIS A 62 4.40 -1.96 1.24
N TYR A 63 4.96 -1.10 2.10
CA TYR A 63 5.45 -1.52 3.41
C TYR A 63 4.32 -2.01 4.32
N ARG A 64 3.18 -1.31 4.33
CA ARG A 64 2.02 -1.70 5.14
C ARG A 64 1.44 -3.05 4.70
N TYR A 65 1.41 -3.32 3.40
CA TYR A 65 1.00 -4.61 2.84
C TYR A 65 1.89 -5.75 3.33
N GLY A 66 3.22 -5.56 3.27
CA GLY A 66 4.19 -6.53 3.74
C GLY A 66 4.03 -6.83 5.24
N GLU A 67 3.84 -5.79 6.05
CA GLU A 67 3.62 -5.92 7.49
C GLU A 67 2.35 -6.75 7.81
N LEU A 68 1.24 -6.47 7.14
CA LEU A 68 -0.02 -7.20 7.35
C LEU A 68 0.07 -8.66 6.88
N LYS A 69 0.71 -8.92 5.74
CA LYS A 69 0.95 -10.28 5.26
C LYS A 69 1.81 -11.08 6.24
N TYR A 70 2.86 -10.46 6.78
CA TYR A 70 3.69 -11.08 7.79
C TYR A 70 2.87 -11.44 9.03
N ARG A 71 2.10 -10.49 9.59
CA ARG A 71 1.24 -10.74 10.76
C ARG A 71 0.23 -11.88 10.53
N GLN A 72 -0.46 -11.90 9.38
CA GLN A 72 -1.40 -12.99 9.05
C GLN A 72 -0.70 -14.35 8.93
N SER A 73 0.53 -14.38 8.42
CA SER A 73 1.30 -15.62 8.27
C SER A 73 1.80 -16.13 9.62
N SER A 74 2.26 -15.24 10.51
CA SER A 74 2.67 -15.57 11.87
C SER A 74 1.51 -16.12 12.71
N LEU A 75 0.29 -15.58 12.56
CA LEU A 75 -0.91 -16.08 13.24
C LEU A 75 -1.29 -17.51 12.79
N LYS A 76 -1.01 -17.88 11.54
CA LYS A 76 -1.27 -19.23 11.01
C LYS A 76 -0.27 -20.29 11.49
N MET A 77 0.89 -19.89 12.02
CA MET A 77 1.91 -20.82 12.53
C MET A 77 1.81 -21.13 14.03
N CYS A 78 0.92 -20.48 14.78
CA CYS A 78 0.65 -20.88 16.16
C CYS A 78 -0.19 -22.17 16.16
N PRO A 79 0.36 -23.34 16.57
CA PRO A 79 -0.49 -24.50 16.80
C PRO A 79 -1.50 -24.15 17.91
N PRO A 80 -2.74 -24.68 17.86
CA PRO A 80 -3.64 -24.54 18.99
C PRO A 80 -2.94 -25.09 20.22
N ALA A 81 -2.98 -24.34 21.34
CA ALA A 81 -2.50 -24.83 22.61
C ALA A 81 -3.26 -26.12 22.94
N VAL A 82 -2.60 -27.27 22.76
CA VAL A 82 -3.13 -28.57 23.15
C VAL A 82 -3.16 -28.54 24.67
N ASN A 83 -4.36 -28.45 25.25
CA ASN A 83 -4.56 -28.62 26.70
C ASN A 83 -4.14 -30.06 27.07
N PRO A 84 -3.12 -30.28 27.92
CA PRO A 84 -2.82 -31.59 28.46
C PRO A 84 -3.71 -31.81 29.68
N SER A 85 -5.00 -32.07 29.47
CA SER A 85 -5.88 -32.46 30.57
C SER A 85 -6.99 -33.38 30.08
N SER A 86 -6.64 -34.64 29.91
CA SER A 86 -7.58 -35.76 30.04
C SER A 86 -6.77 -36.99 30.45
N GLY A 87 -6.22 -36.95 31.66
CA GLY A 87 -5.91 -38.17 32.38
C GLY A 87 -7.18 -38.62 33.08
N GLU A 88 -7.67 -39.81 32.72
CA GLU A 88 -8.16 -40.82 33.67
C GLU A 88 -8.53 -42.09 32.88
N PRO A 89 -7.94 -43.26 33.21
CA PRO A 89 -8.46 -44.55 32.81
C PRO A 89 -9.50 -44.99 33.85
N THR A 90 -10.75 -45.18 33.42
CA THR A 90 -11.76 -45.87 34.23
C THR A 90 -11.49 -47.37 34.22
N GLU A 91 -11.47 -47.93 35.43
CA GLU A 91 -11.37 -49.36 35.77
C GLU A 91 -12.49 -50.23 35.16
#